data_AF-A0A9E1NC64-F1
#
_entry.id   AF-A0A9E1NC64-F1
#
_cell.length_a   1.000
_cell.length_b   1.000
_cell.length_c   1.000
_cell.angle_alpha   90.00
_cell.angle_beta   90.00
_cell.angle_gamma   90.00
#
_symmetry.space_group_name_H-M   'P 1'
#
loop_
_entity.id
_entity.type
_entity.pdbx_description
1 polymer ?
#
loop_
_entity_poly.entity_id
_entity_poly.type
_entity_poly.pdbx_seq_one_letter_code
_entity_poly.pdbx_strand_id
1 'polypeptide(L)' 'MQVGVVFPQTEIGSDPLAVRDYAQAAEGLNYSHILAFDHVLGANRA' A
#
# COMPACT_ATOMS: atom_id res chain seq x y z
N MET A 1 13.59 -2.54 16.04
CA MET A 1 12.37 -3.13 15.44
C MET A 1 11.83 -2.12 14.43
N GLN A 2 11.53 -2.54 13.20
CA GLN A 2 10.94 -1.66 12.16
C GLN A 2 9.52 -2.13 11.87
N VAL A 3 8.57 -1.20 11.87
CA VAL A 3 7.15 -1.47 11.62
C VAL A 3 6.77 -0.79 10.32
N GLY A 4 6.17 -1.54 9.39
CA GLY A 4 5.70 -1.03 8.11
C GLY A 4 4.21 -1.31 7.89
N VAL A 5 3.70 -0.88 6.73
CA VAL A 5 2.32 -1.11 6.29
C VAL A 5 2.29 -1.76 4.92
N VAL A 6 1.21 -2.50 4.64
CA VAL A 6 0.94 -3.08 3.33
C VAL A 6 0.07 -2.11 2.53
N PHE A 7 0.49 -1.82 1.31
CA PHE A 7 -0.30 -1.03 0.36
C PHE A 7 -1.62 -1.76 0.05
N PRO A 8 -2.79 -1.12 0.22
CA PRO A 8 -4.10 -1.77 0.08
C PRO A 8 -4.50 -1.91 -1.40
N GLN A 9 -3.79 -2.78 -2.12
CA GLN A 9 -3.87 -2.96 -3.57
C GLN A 9 -5.26 -3.32 -4.08
N THR A 10 -6.06 -4.02 -3.26
CA THR A 10 -7.39 -4.50 -3.64
C THR A 10 -8.49 -3.51 -3.28
N GLU A 11 -8.23 -2.57 -2.37
CA GLU A 11 -9.22 -1.63 -1.81
C GLU A 11 -9.03 -0.18 -2.28
N ILE A 12 -7.79 0.27 -2.52
CA ILE A 12 -7.47 1.70 -2.70
C ILE A 12 -7.94 2.30 -4.03
N GLY A 13 -8.23 1.45 -5.03
CA GLY A 13 -8.60 1.89 -6.37
C GLY A 13 -7.41 2.45 -7.18
N SER A 14 -7.70 3.34 -8.14
CA SER A 14 -6.71 3.87 -9.11
C SER A 14 -6.54 5.40 -9.08
N ASP A 15 -7.09 6.09 -8.09
CA ASP A 15 -6.92 7.54 -7.95
C ASP A 15 -5.49 7.89 -7.45
N PRO A 16 -4.67 8.59 -8.25
CA PRO A 16 -3.31 8.94 -7.84
C PRO A 16 -3.24 9.87 -6.62
N LEU A 17 -4.26 10.71 -6.36
CA LEU A 17 -4.29 11.55 -5.17
C LEU A 17 -4.52 10.72 -3.91
N ALA A 18 -5.43 9.75 -3.95
CA ALA A 18 -5.65 8.83 -2.84
C ALA A 18 -4.40 8.00 -2.52
N VAL A 19 -3.66 7.55 -3.54
CA VAL A 19 -2.39 6.82 -3.36
C VAL A 19 -1.33 7.69 -2.68
N ARG A 20 -1.18 8.95 -3.10
CA ARG A 20 -0.27 9.91 -2.48
C ARG A 20 -0.65 10.13 -1.01
N ASP A 21 -1.92 10.39 -0.74
CA ASP A 21 -2.40 10.71 0.59
C ASP A 21 -2.21 9.53 1.56
N TYR A 22 -2.42 8.29 1.09
CA TYR A 22 -2.07 7.08 1.85
C TYR A 22 -0.58 7.03 2.18
N ALA A 23 0.30 7.26 1.20
CA ALA A 23 1.74 7.18 1.41
C ALA A 23 2.24 8.25 2.40
N GLN A 24 1.75 9.49 2.26
CA GLN A 24 2.08 10.59 3.17
C GLN A 24 1.53 10.36 4.58
N ALA A 25 0.33 9.77 4.71
CA ALA A 25 -0.20 9.40 6.01
C ALA A 25 0.65 8.31 6.69
N ALA A 26 1.09 7.30 5.94
CA ALA A 26 1.98 6.25 6.46
C ALA A 26 3.32 6.82 6.94
N GLU A 27 3.90 7.75 6.18
CA GLU A 27 5.11 8.48 6.57
C GLU A 27 4.89 9.35 7.82
N GLY A 28 3.79 10.12 7.87
CA GLY A 28 3.45 10.97 9.00
C GLY A 28 3.17 10.20 10.31
N LEU A 29 2.73 8.94 10.20
CA LEU A 29 2.57 8.01 11.32
C LEU A 29 3.88 7.29 11.71
N ASN A 30 5.00 7.63 11.07
CA ASN A 30 6.33 7.13 11.35
C ASN A 30 6.51 5.61 11.08
N TYR A 31 5.76 5.08 10.09
CA TYR A 31 6.02 3.74 9.56
C TYR A 31 7.31 3.73 8.75
N SER A 32 8.09 2.65 8.89
CA SER A 32 9.43 2.55 8.30
C SER A 32 9.42 2.25 6.80
N HIS A 33 8.35 1.64 6.27
CA HIS A 33 8.21 1.31 4.86
C HIS A 33 6.75 1.00 4.48
N ILE A 34 6.46 1.08 3.18
CA ILE A 34 5.24 0.60 2.55
C ILE A 34 5.61 -0.60 1.66
N LEU A 35 4.93 -1.73 1.84
CA LEU A 35 5.10 -2.93 1.03
C LEU A 35 4.01 -3.01 -0.03
N ALA A 36 4.39 -3.18 -1.30
CA ALA A 36 3.47 -3.48 -2.39
C ALA A 36 3.86 -4.79 -3.06
N PHE A 37 2.88 -5.63 -3.39
CA PHE A 37 3.09 -6.91 -4.07
C PHE A 37 2.93 -6.78 -5.58
N ASP A 38 3.97 -7.07 -6.34
CA ASP A 38 3.84 -7.18 -7.79
C ASP A 38 3.41 -8.59 -8.19
N HIS A 39 2.10 -8.85 -8.18
CA HIS A 39 1.54 -10.14 -8.55
C HIS A 39 1.33 -10.24 -10.06
N VAL A 40 2.34 -10.72 -10.79
CA VAL A 40 2.29 -10.95 -12.25
C VAL A 40 1.15 -11.90 -12.67
N LEU A 41 0.85 -12.92 -11.86
CA LEU A 41 -0.23 -13.89 -12.12
C LEU A 41 -1.57 -13.51 -11.45
N GLY A 42 -1.61 -12.42 -10.68
CA GLY A 42 -2.78 -11.99 -9.91
C GLY A 42 -3.11 -12.90 -8.72
N ALA A 43 -3.94 -12.40 -7.79
CA ALA A 43 -4.52 -13.24 -6.74
C ALA A 43 -5.65 -14.10 -7.34
N ASN A 44 -5.53 -15.43 -7.23
CA ASN A 44 -6.61 -16.32 -7.62
C ASN A 44 -7.80 -16.13 -6.66
N ARG A 45 -8.95 -15.70 -7.18
CA ARG A 45 -10.20 -15.50 -6.42
C ARG A 45 -11.17 -16.68 -6.56
N ALA A 46 -10.65 -17.91 -6.64
CA ALA A 46 -11.44 -19.14 -6.74
C ALA A 46 -11.67 -19.77 -5.36
#